data_AF-A0A251U868-F1
#
_entry.id   AF-A0A251U868-F1
#
_cell.length_a   1.000
_cell.length_b   1.000
_cell.length_c   1.000
_cell.angle_alpha   90.00
_cell.angle_beta   90.00
_cell.angle_gamma   90.00
#
_symmetry.space_group_name_H-M   'P 1'
#
loop_
_entity.id
_entity.type
_entity.pdbx_description
1 polymer ?
#
loop_
_entity_poly.entity_id
_entity_poly.type
_entity_poly.pdbx_seq_one_letter_code
_entity_poly.pdbx_strand_id
1 'polypeptide(L)'
;MNQPYFHSNLEPKPTFHPSHYTYSISVDYENEYQQQIPHSRYECLLFNVDDTLYPLSSGLSAECTKNIKEYMVKKLDIEESKVLEMCVQLYKDYGTTVAGLRAIGYDFDHDDYHSFVHGRLPFEYLKPDPVLKSILNSLPIRKVAHVAEVLGRLGLGDCFDDVICFESLNSKTQTANTSKSDNEPVGLLPKSPIACKPSENAFQQAFKMANINPRKTLFFDNSIHNIQTAKLTGLTIVLGRHNVRMAWTTPYRVYTTLGKQCRSYGNRSTSQKMFSVRKRLQLKLL
;
A
#
# COMPACT_ATOMS: atom_id res chain seq x y z
N MET A 1 -76.95 34.49 -23.25
CA MET A 1 -77.38 34.62 -24.65
C MET A 1 -76.21 35.13 -25.47
N ASN A 2 -75.78 34.30 -26.44
CA ASN A 2 -75.22 34.61 -27.77
C ASN A 2 -73.91 35.42 -27.96
N GLN A 3 -72.81 34.66 -28.22
CA GLN A 3 -71.91 34.60 -29.41
C GLN A 3 -71.73 35.83 -30.36
N PRO A 4 -70.57 36.02 -31.10
CA PRO A 4 -69.93 34.98 -31.92
C PRO A 4 -68.38 34.99 -32.14
N TYR A 5 -67.99 33.87 -32.78
CA TYR A 5 -66.80 33.37 -33.46
C TYR A 5 -65.70 34.31 -34.02
N PHE A 6 -64.45 33.85 -33.88
CA PHE A 6 -63.41 33.92 -34.91
C PHE A 6 -62.72 32.54 -35.05
N HIS A 7 -62.63 32.05 -36.29
CA HIS A 7 -61.95 30.82 -36.69
C HIS A 7 -60.45 31.06 -36.90
N SER A 8 -59.60 30.14 -36.45
CA SER A 8 -58.29 29.88 -37.06
C SER A 8 -57.92 28.41 -36.92
N ASN A 9 -57.66 27.77 -38.05
CA ASN A 9 -57.37 26.35 -38.24
C ASN A 9 -56.04 25.92 -37.58
N LEU A 10 -56.08 24.85 -36.79
CA LEU A 10 -54.94 23.98 -36.48
C LEU A 10 -55.43 22.53 -36.49
N GLU A 11 -54.73 21.68 -37.26
CA GLU A 11 -55.07 20.28 -37.51
C GLU A 11 -55.12 19.41 -36.23
N PRO A 12 -55.97 18.36 -36.18
CA PRO A 12 -56.09 17.51 -35.00
C PRO A 12 -54.95 16.49 -34.86
N LYS A 13 -54.36 16.45 -33.67
CA LYS A 13 -53.45 15.38 -33.20
C LYS A 13 -54.20 14.05 -33.05
N PRO A 14 -53.59 12.91 -33.42
CA PRO A 14 -54.21 11.60 -33.22
C PRO A 14 -54.21 11.19 -31.73
N THR A 15 -55.40 10.82 -31.25
CA THR A 15 -55.66 10.21 -29.94
C THR A 15 -55.29 8.72 -29.95
N PHE A 16 -54.51 8.28 -28.97
CA PHE A 16 -54.07 6.89 -28.81
C PHE A 16 -55.03 6.14 -27.87
N HIS A 17 -55.68 5.07 -28.37
CA HIS A 17 -56.39 4.09 -27.54
C HIS A 17 -55.48 2.88 -27.27
N PRO A 18 -55.41 2.35 -26.03
CA PRO A 18 -54.50 1.27 -25.69
C PRO A 18 -55.12 -0.10 -26.02
N SER A 19 -54.53 -0.81 -26.99
CA SER A 19 -54.72 -2.25 -27.16
C SER A 19 -53.71 -3.01 -26.31
N HIS A 20 -54.19 -3.86 -25.40
CA HIS A 20 -53.39 -4.77 -24.60
C HIS A 20 -52.60 -5.74 -25.48
N TYR A 21 -51.28 -5.54 -25.57
CA TYR A 21 -50.34 -6.56 -26.05
C TYR A 21 -49.42 -6.94 -24.88
N THR A 22 -49.62 -8.14 -24.35
CA THR A 22 -48.64 -8.79 -23.47
C THR A 22 -47.44 -9.19 -24.30
N TYR A 23 -46.35 -8.42 -24.20
CA TYR A 23 -45.03 -8.86 -24.66
C TYR A 23 -44.37 -9.67 -23.54
N SER A 24 -44.24 -10.98 -23.76
CA SER A 24 -43.26 -11.80 -23.06
C SER A 24 -41.87 -11.36 -23.54
N ILE A 25 -41.20 -10.52 -22.75
CA ILE A 25 -39.79 -10.20 -22.97
C ILE A 25 -39.00 -11.46 -22.63
N SER A 26 -38.48 -12.11 -23.67
CA SER A 26 -37.48 -13.16 -23.58
C SER A 26 -36.26 -12.64 -22.82
N VAL A 27 -35.85 -13.37 -21.78
CA VAL A 27 -34.83 -13.08 -20.75
C VAL A 27 -33.39 -13.07 -21.32
N ASP A 28 -33.24 -12.99 -22.63
CA ASP A 28 -31.96 -13.19 -23.31
C ASP A 28 -31.30 -11.88 -23.78
N TYR A 29 -31.98 -10.73 -23.67
CA TYR A 29 -31.46 -9.44 -24.14
C TYR A 29 -30.75 -8.58 -23.08
N GLU A 30 -30.85 -8.91 -21.78
CA GLU A 30 -30.16 -8.16 -20.71
C GLU A 30 -28.77 -8.74 -20.33
N ASN A 31 -28.43 -9.95 -20.77
CA ASN A 31 -27.17 -10.61 -20.38
C ASN A 31 -25.94 -10.23 -21.23
N GLU A 32 -26.11 -9.55 -22.37
CA GLU A 32 -24.98 -9.23 -23.26
C GLU A 32 -24.31 -7.88 -22.99
N TYR A 33 -24.91 -6.99 -22.16
CA TYR A 33 -24.32 -5.68 -21.83
C TYR A 33 -23.60 -5.61 -20.48
N GLN A 34 -23.56 -6.69 -19.71
CA GLN A 34 -22.72 -6.77 -18.50
C GLN A 34 -21.27 -7.22 -18.77
N GLN A 35 -20.90 -7.52 -20.01
CA GLN A 35 -19.53 -7.89 -20.34
C GLN A 35 -18.73 -6.71 -20.89
N GLN A 36 -17.64 -6.40 -20.17
CA GLN A 36 -16.52 -5.49 -20.50
C GLN A 36 -16.55 -4.09 -19.86
N ILE A 37 -16.72 -4.02 -18.53
CA ILE A 37 -15.89 -3.04 -17.79
C ILE A 37 -14.43 -3.46 -18.06
N PRO A 38 -13.55 -2.59 -18.59
CA PRO A 38 -12.16 -2.94 -18.79
C PRO A 38 -11.58 -3.36 -17.43
N HIS A 39 -11.32 -4.66 -17.26
CA HIS A 39 -10.70 -5.14 -16.04
C HIS A 39 -9.36 -4.39 -15.90
N SER A 40 -9.22 -3.67 -14.79
CA SER A 40 -7.94 -3.05 -14.44
C SER A 40 -6.86 -4.12 -14.50
N ARG A 41 -5.72 -3.80 -15.11
CA ARG A 41 -4.53 -4.68 -15.13
C ARG A 41 -4.14 -5.13 -13.72
N TYR A 42 -4.45 -4.31 -12.72
CA TYR A 42 -4.19 -4.58 -11.31
C TYR A 42 -5.49 -4.77 -10.54
N GLU A 43 -5.51 -5.78 -9.71
CA GLU A 43 -6.63 -6.10 -8.81
C GLU A 43 -6.38 -5.61 -7.39
N CYS A 44 -5.11 -5.32 -7.04
CA CYS A 44 -4.72 -4.87 -5.70
C CYS A 44 -3.66 -3.75 -5.76
N LEU A 45 -3.75 -2.83 -4.79
CA LEU A 45 -2.75 -1.82 -4.49
C LEU A 45 -2.24 -2.07 -3.06
N LEU A 46 -0.94 -2.37 -2.93
CA LEU A 46 -0.28 -2.59 -1.65
C LEU A 46 0.53 -1.35 -1.26
N PHE A 47 0.28 -0.82 -0.07
CA PHE A 47 0.90 0.41 0.41
C PHE A 47 1.77 0.15 1.65
N ASN A 48 3.02 0.59 1.59
CA ASN A 48 3.74 0.97 2.79
C ASN A 48 3.09 2.20 3.43
N VAL A 49 3.19 2.31 4.74
CA VAL A 49 2.62 3.43 5.49
C VAL A 49 3.70 4.44 5.87
N ASP A 50 4.73 3.98 6.59
CA ASP A 50 5.76 4.86 7.14
C ASP A 50 6.52 5.60 6.04
N ASP A 51 6.61 6.92 6.20
CA ASP A 51 7.20 7.86 5.24
C ASP A 51 6.67 7.68 3.80
N THR A 52 5.48 7.08 3.63
CA THR A 52 4.83 6.86 2.32
C THR A 52 3.46 7.51 2.28
N LEU A 53 2.55 7.13 3.19
CA LEU A 53 1.21 7.75 3.29
C LEU A 53 1.24 9.08 4.05
N TYR A 54 2.31 9.34 4.78
CA TYR A 54 2.62 10.60 5.43
C TYR A 54 4.06 11.01 5.09
N PRO A 55 4.40 12.30 5.17
CA PRO A 55 5.69 12.77 4.71
C PRO A 55 6.82 12.46 5.70
N LEU A 56 8.04 12.30 5.18
CA LEU A 56 9.26 12.16 6.00
C LEU A 56 9.44 13.35 6.96
N SER A 57 9.00 14.54 6.54
CA SER A 57 9.01 15.76 7.36
C SER A 57 8.11 15.73 8.59
N SER A 58 7.30 14.68 8.76
CA SER A 58 6.57 14.42 10.01
C SER A 58 7.49 14.17 11.20
N GLY A 59 8.74 13.75 10.97
CA GLY A 59 9.74 13.49 12.01
C GLY A 59 9.58 12.15 12.74
N LEU A 60 8.53 11.37 12.44
CA LEU A 60 8.27 10.11 13.15
C LEU A 60 9.41 9.10 12.99
N SER A 61 10.04 9.01 11.82
CA SER A 61 11.16 8.08 11.60
C SER A 61 12.41 8.47 12.39
N ALA A 62 12.63 9.77 12.63
CA ALA A 62 13.73 10.27 13.47
C ALA A 62 13.48 9.93 14.96
N GLU A 63 12.26 10.17 15.47
CA GLU A 63 11.89 9.79 16.84
C GLU A 63 11.88 8.27 17.03
N CYS A 64 11.42 7.50 16.03
CA CYS A 64 11.50 6.04 16.04
C CYS A 64 12.96 5.58 16.15
N THR A 65 13.84 6.13 15.31
CA THR A 65 15.29 5.83 15.37
C THR A 65 15.88 6.14 16.74
N LYS A 66 15.49 7.26 17.36
CA LYS A 66 15.93 7.62 18.70
C LYS A 66 15.44 6.61 19.75
N ASN A 67 14.17 6.22 19.70
CA ASN A 67 13.61 5.25 20.63
C ASN A 67 14.26 3.85 20.48
N ILE A 68 14.57 3.42 19.25
CA ILE A 68 15.30 2.17 18.99
C ILE A 68 16.67 2.20 19.67
N LYS A 69 17.43 3.28 19.49
CA LYS A 69 18.75 3.44 20.11
C LYS A 69 18.65 3.45 21.63
N GLU A 70 17.68 4.16 22.17
CA GLU A 70 17.43 4.21 23.62
C GLU A 70 17.06 2.83 24.17
N TYR A 71 16.26 2.04 23.44
CA TYR A 71 15.93 0.67 23.81
C TYR A 71 17.18 -0.21 23.85
N MET A 72 18.02 -0.14 22.82
CA MET A 72 19.27 -0.90 22.75
C MET A 72 20.18 -0.61 23.94
N VAL A 73 20.32 0.66 24.35
CA VAL A 73 21.12 1.01 25.53
C VAL A 73 20.43 0.54 26.82
N LYS A 74 19.17 0.93 27.04
CA LYS A 74 18.52 0.80 28.36
C LYS A 74 17.98 -0.60 28.66
N LYS A 75 17.56 -1.33 27.64
CA LYS A 75 16.86 -2.63 27.78
C LYS A 75 17.72 -3.81 27.38
N LEU A 76 18.65 -3.61 26.44
CA LEU A 76 19.54 -4.66 25.95
C LEU A 76 20.98 -4.51 26.47
N ASP A 77 21.26 -3.47 27.27
CA ASP A 77 22.58 -3.19 27.85
C ASP A 77 23.70 -3.10 26.79
N ILE A 78 23.36 -2.59 25.61
CA ILE A 78 24.33 -2.38 24.53
C ILE A 78 25.05 -1.07 24.77
N GLU A 79 26.39 -1.12 24.73
CA GLU A 79 27.24 0.05 24.86
C GLU A 79 26.85 1.17 23.88
N GLU A 80 26.54 2.36 24.39
CA GLU A 80 26.02 3.49 23.61
C GLU A 80 26.91 3.85 22.41
N SER A 81 28.23 3.73 22.57
CA SER A 81 29.22 4.00 21.52
C SER A 81 29.05 3.11 20.27
N LYS A 82 28.53 1.88 20.45
CA LYS A 82 28.33 0.87 19.37
C LYS A 82 26.95 0.94 18.73
N VAL A 83 25.97 1.51 19.43
CA VAL A 83 24.54 1.45 19.04
C VAL A 83 24.30 2.04 17.64
N LEU A 84 24.95 3.16 17.31
CA LEU A 84 24.76 3.80 16.01
C LEU A 84 25.26 2.91 14.87
N GLU A 85 26.47 2.39 14.97
CA GLU A 85 27.07 1.51 13.97
C GLU A 85 26.25 0.22 13.82
N MET A 86 25.84 -0.38 14.93
CA MET A 86 24.96 -1.55 14.93
C MET A 86 23.64 -1.26 14.22
N CYS A 87 22.97 -0.14 14.50
CA CYS A 87 21.71 0.20 13.82
C CYS A 87 21.89 0.28 12.29
N VAL A 88 22.95 0.93 11.83
CA VAL A 88 23.25 1.07 10.40
C VAL A 88 23.51 -0.29 9.76
N GLN A 89 24.34 -1.12 10.39
CA GLN A 89 24.70 -2.43 9.87
C GLN A 89 23.49 -3.38 9.86
N LEU A 90 22.73 -3.43 10.96
CA LEU A 90 21.53 -4.27 11.06
C LEU A 90 20.43 -3.83 10.08
N TYR A 91 20.25 -2.53 9.87
CA TYR A 91 19.32 -2.03 8.86
C TYR A 91 19.75 -2.42 7.43
N LYS A 92 21.06 -2.33 7.14
CA LYS A 92 21.60 -2.73 5.83
C LYS A 92 21.41 -4.23 5.55
N ASP A 93 21.65 -5.05 6.56
CA ASP A 93 21.65 -6.51 6.45
C ASP A 93 20.25 -7.11 6.51
N TYR A 94 19.38 -6.56 7.36
CA TYR A 94 18.08 -7.15 7.69
C TYR A 94 16.88 -6.25 7.39
N GLY A 95 17.11 -4.99 7.02
CA GLY A 95 16.07 -4.00 6.74
C GLY A 95 15.41 -3.34 7.93
N THR A 96 15.56 -3.93 9.12
CA THR A 96 15.11 -3.33 10.38
C THR A 96 16.08 -3.71 11.49
N THR A 97 16.23 -2.81 12.48
CA THR A 97 17.06 -3.09 13.65
C THR A 97 16.49 -4.24 14.47
N VAL A 98 15.16 -4.33 14.62
CA VAL A 98 14.50 -5.42 15.37
C VAL A 98 14.79 -6.79 14.75
N ALA A 99 14.69 -6.95 13.43
CA ALA A 99 15.00 -8.22 12.78
C ALA A 99 16.47 -8.60 12.91
N GLY A 100 17.37 -7.61 12.78
CA GLY A 100 18.80 -7.84 12.95
C GLY A 100 19.18 -8.24 14.37
N LEU A 101 18.66 -7.55 15.38
CA LEU A 101 18.90 -7.89 16.79
C LEU A 101 18.45 -9.33 17.09
N ARG A 102 17.28 -9.74 16.61
CA ARG A 102 16.77 -11.11 16.76
C ARG A 102 17.65 -12.13 16.02
N ALA A 103 18.17 -11.79 14.83
CA ALA A 103 19.03 -12.67 14.04
C ALA A 103 20.37 -12.95 14.73
N ILE A 104 20.95 -11.95 15.41
CA ILE A 104 22.25 -12.08 16.10
C ILE A 104 22.12 -12.55 17.55
N GLY A 105 20.92 -12.97 17.98
CA GLY A 105 20.71 -13.66 19.25
C GLY A 105 20.17 -12.82 20.41
N TYR A 106 19.82 -11.54 20.21
CA TYR A 106 19.11 -10.80 21.26
C TYR A 106 17.68 -11.32 21.36
N ASP A 107 17.27 -11.65 22.58
CA ASP A 107 15.92 -12.10 22.90
C ASP A 107 15.23 -11.05 23.78
N PHE A 108 14.10 -10.53 23.31
CA PHE A 108 13.27 -9.55 23.99
C PHE A 108 11.83 -9.69 23.53
N ASP A 109 10.90 -9.31 24.41
CA ASP A 109 9.48 -9.35 24.13
C ASP A 109 9.08 -8.30 23.08
N HIS A 110 8.30 -8.72 22.08
CA HIS A 110 7.89 -7.85 20.98
C HIS A 110 6.93 -6.76 21.43
N ASP A 111 6.07 -7.04 22.41
CA ASP A 111 5.09 -6.08 22.90
C ASP A 111 5.79 -4.99 23.73
N ASP A 112 6.79 -5.34 24.56
CA ASP A 112 7.67 -4.38 25.25
C ASP A 112 8.47 -3.52 24.26
N TYR A 113 9.08 -4.13 23.23
CA TYR A 113 9.78 -3.38 22.19
C TYR A 113 8.84 -2.43 21.44
N HIS A 114 7.68 -2.91 21.01
CA HIS A 114 6.70 -2.11 20.28
C HIS A 114 6.19 -0.96 21.14
N SER A 115 5.80 -1.22 22.39
CA SER A 115 5.33 -0.19 23.32
C SER A 115 6.41 0.87 23.57
N PHE A 116 7.68 0.48 23.68
CA PHE A 116 8.77 1.43 23.91
C PHE A 116 9.13 2.22 22.66
N VAL A 117 9.22 1.56 21.51
CA VAL A 117 9.68 2.19 20.26
C VAL A 117 8.57 2.96 19.58
N HIS A 118 7.44 2.30 19.31
CA HIS A 118 6.31 2.86 18.58
C HIS A 118 5.30 3.55 19.49
N GLY A 119 5.02 3.00 20.68
CA GLY A 119 4.08 3.58 21.63
C GLY A 119 4.48 4.97 22.18
N ARG A 120 5.75 5.36 22.03
CA ARG A 120 6.29 6.68 22.41
C ARG A 120 6.37 7.68 21.25
N LEU A 121 5.89 7.34 20.07
CA LEU A 121 5.95 8.25 18.93
C LEU A 121 4.95 9.41 19.08
N PRO A 122 5.32 10.64 18.65
CA PRO A 122 4.46 11.83 18.73
C PRO A 122 3.43 11.83 17.59
N PHE A 123 2.59 10.82 17.58
CA PHE A 123 1.63 10.59 16.51
C PHE A 123 0.54 11.68 16.42
N GLU A 124 0.41 12.57 17.42
CA GLU A 124 -0.40 13.79 17.37
C GLU A 124 0.03 14.76 16.25
N TYR A 125 1.23 14.60 15.70
CA TYR A 125 1.70 15.36 14.54
C TYR A 125 1.06 14.89 13.23
N LEU A 126 0.50 13.68 13.21
CA LEU A 126 -0.23 13.15 12.06
C LEU A 126 -1.63 13.76 12.02
N LYS A 127 -1.93 14.43 10.91
CA LYS A 127 -3.24 15.04 10.65
C LYS A 127 -3.96 14.31 9.53
N PRO A 128 -5.30 14.27 9.54
CA PRO A 128 -6.06 13.75 8.41
C PRO A 128 -5.68 14.39 7.08
N ASP A 129 -5.59 13.58 6.02
CA ASP A 129 -5.32 14.08 4.66
C ASP A 129 -6.55 13.86 3.76
N PRO A 130 -7.53 14.79 3.76
CA PRO A 130 -8.77 14.64 2.99
C PRO A 130 -8.51 14.58 1.47
N VAL A 131 -7.42 15.19 0.99
CA VAL A 131 -7.04 15.13 -0.42
C VAL A 131 -6.57 13.71 -0.77
N LEU A 132 -5.67 13.14 0.02
CA LEU A 132 -5.23 11.75 -0.19
C LEU A 132 -6.41 10.77 -0.06
N LYS A 133 -7.26 10.96 0.96
CA LYS A 133 -8.49 10.17 1.16
C LYS A 133 -9.37 10.16 -0.08
N SER A 134 -9.67 11.35 -0.62
CA SER A 134 -10.49 11.49 -1.82
C SER A 134 -9.87 10.77 -3.03
N ILE A 135 -8.55 10.90 -3.22
CA ILE A 135 -7.85 10.21 -4.31
C ILE A 135 -7.93 8.69 -4.12
N LEU A 136 -7.67 8.16 -2.92
CA LEU A 136 -7.75 6.73 -2.64
C LEU A 136 -9.17 6.21 -2.89
N ASN A 137 -10.20 6.86 -2.35
CA ASN A 137 -11.60 6.46 -2.57
C ASN A 137 -12.02 6.50 -4.04
N SER A 138 -11.40 7.37 -4.84
CA SER A 138 -11.70 7.44 -6.28
C SER A 138 -11.19 6.24 -7.09
N LEU A 139 -10.32 5.39 -6.51
CA LEU A 139 -9.74 4.22 -7.15
C LEU A 139 -10.59 2.96 -6.88
N PRO A 140 -11.26 2.38 -7.89
CA PRO A 140 -12.06 1.17 -7.75
C PRO A 140 -11.17 -0.08 -7.83
N ILE A 141 -10.11 -0.12 -7.01
CA ILE A 141 -9.17 -1.24 -6.90
C ILE A 141 -9.01 -1.51 -5.41
N ARG A 142 -8.92 -2.79 -5.03
CA ARG A 142 -8.68 -3.22 -3.65
C ARG A 142 -7.38 -2.62 -3.14
N LYS A 143 -7.36 -2.17 -1.88
CA LYS A 143 -6.20 -1.54 -1.23
C LYS A 143 -5.87 -2.26 0.05
N VAL A 144 -4.60 -2.62 0.17
CA VAL A 144 -4.03 -3.22 1.38
C VAL A 144 -2.93 -2.32 1.89
N ALA A 145 -2.92 -2.06 3.19
CA ALA A 145 -1.88 -1.28 3.85
C ALA A 145 -1.13 -2.13 4.88
N HIS A 146 0.03 -1.61 5.29
CA HIS A 146 0.81 -2.18 6.37
C HIS A 146 0.73 -1.28 7.61
N VAL A 147 0.12 -1.74 8.72
CA VAL A 147 -0.16 -1.01 10.00
C VAL A 147 -1.51 -0.28 10.06
N ALA A 148 -2.28 -0.53 11.13
CA ALA A 148 -3.65 0.01 11.32
C ALA A 148 -3.70 1.36 12.07
N GLU A 149 -2.88 1.57 13.10
CA GLU A 149 -2.99 2.74 13.98
C GLU A 149 -2.80 4.07 13.23
N VAL A 150 -1.76 4.14 12.39
CA VAL A 150 -1.44 5.33 11.59
C VAL A 150 -2.56 5.67 10.60
N LEU A 151 -3.24 4.66 10.03
CA LEU A 151 -4.36 4.89 9.11
C LEU A 151 -5.52 5.61 9.79
N GLY A 152 -5.81 5.27 11.05
CA GLY A 152 -6.82 5.95 11.86
C GLY A 152 -6.49 7.43 12.03
N ARG A 153 -5.25 7.75 12.40
CA ARG A 153 -4.79 9.14 12.60
C ARG A 153 -4.76 9.97 11.32
N LEU A 154 -4.46 9.34 10.19
CA LEU A 154 -4.52 9.97 8.86
C LEU A 154 -5.94 10.08 8.29
N GLY A 155 -6.95 9.52 8.97
CA GLY A 155 -8.33 9.48 8.51
C GLY A 155 -8.54 8.60 7.27
N LEU A 156 -7.67 7.60 7.07
CA LEU A 156 -7.64 6.71 5.90
C LEU A 156 -8.10 5.28 6.22
N GLY A 157 -8.53 4.99 7.45
CA GLY A 157 -8.89 3.62 7.86
C GLY A 157 -9.96 2.96 6.98
N ASP A 158 -10.93 3.75 6.50
CA ASP A 158 -12.01 3.33 5.60
C ASP A 158 -11.61 3.27 4.11
N CYS A 159 -10.36 3.63 3.77
CA CYS A 159 -9.86 3.54 2.40
C CYS A 159 -9.27 2.17 2.07
N PHE A 160 -8.94 1.34 3.06
CA PHE A 160 -8.24 0.07 2.89
C PHE A 160 -9.15 -1.10 3.21
N ASP A 161 -9.14 -2.10 2.33
CA ASP A 161 -9.93 -3.33 2.47
C ASP A 161 -9.27 -4.32 3.44
N ASP A 162 -7.96 -4.19 3.67
CA ASP A 162 -7.19 -5.11 4.51
C ASP A 162 -5.93 -4.42 5.07
N VAL A 163 -5.45 -4.92 6.21
CA VAL A 163 -4.24 -4.43 6.88
C VAL A 163 -3.38 -5.59 7.34
N ILE A 164 -2.12 -5.61 6.89
CA ILE A 164 -1.11 -6.56 7.33
C ILE A 164 -0.22 -5.86 8.34
N CYS A 165 -0.19 -6.31 9.58
CA CYS A 165 0.69 -5.75 10.60
C CYS A 165 1.77 -6.74 11.04
N PHE A 166 2.71 -6.22 11.83
CA PHE A 166 3.83 -6.97 12.35
C PHE A 166 3.37 -8.22 13.11
N GLU A 167 2.36 -8.07 13.96
CA GLU A 167 1.83 -9.10 14.85
C GLU A 167 1.20 -10.25 14.06
N SER A 168 0.48 -9.91 12.98
CA SER A 168 -0.14 -10.90 12.10
C SER A 168 0.90 -11.71 11.32
N LEU A 169 2.03 -11.09 10.94
CA LEU A 169 3.16 -11.77 10.30
C LEU A 169 4.03 -12.57 11.28
N ASN A 170 4.11 -12.12 12.53
CA ASN A 170 5.05 -12.65 13.54
C ASN A 170 4.32 -13.23 14.75
N SER A 171 3.18 -13.91 14.53
CA SER A 171 2.41 -14.55 15.60
C SER A 171 3.25 -15.58 16.36
N LYS A 172 3.09 -15.68 17.69
CA LYS A 172 3.89 -16.52 18.60
C LYS A 172 3.97 -18.01 18.20
N THR A 173 2.99 -18.53 17.46
CA THR A 173 2.98 -19.90 16.92
C THR A 173 3.88 -20.10 15.69
N GLN A 174 4.20 -19.05 14.93
CA GLN A 174 5.06 -19.11 13.75
C GLN A 174 6.55 -18.96 14.11
N THR A 175 6.86 -18.13 15.11
CA THR A 175 8.25 -17.93 15.58
C THR A 175 8.83 -19.20 16.21
N ALA A 176 8.01 -20.03 16.87
CA ALA A 176 8.42 -21.31 17.45
C ALA A 176 8.79 -22.38 16.39
N ASN A 177 8.22 -22.33 15.18
CA ASN A 177 8.47 -23.31 14.12
C ASN A 177 9.65 -22.97 13.21
N THR A 178 10.24 -21.78 13.35
CA THR A 178 11.35 -21.31 12.49
C THR A 178 12.72 -21.53 13.14
N SER A 179 12.76 -21.95 14.41
CA SER A 179 13.99 -22.32 15.08
C SER A 179 14.40 -23.76 14.74
N LYS A 180 15.60 -23.89 14.16
CA LYS A 180 16.42 -25.09 13.89
C LYS A 180 16.36 -25.66 12.47
N SER A 181 17.22 -25.11 11.62
CA SER A 181 17.91 -25.87 10.58
C SER A 181 19.41 -25.68 10.83
N ASP A 182 20.03 -26.65 11.51
CA ASP A 182 21.42 -26.60 11.99
C ASP A 182 22.48 -26.81 10.87
N ASN A 183 22.20 -26.35 9.65
CA ASN A 183 23.12 -26.43 8.51
C ASN A 183 23.10 -25.12 7.71
N GLU A 184 23.55 -24.03 8.32
CA GLU A 184 23.78 -22.78 7.57
C GLU A 184 25.21 -22.76 7.00
N PRO A 185 25.39 -22.44 5.70
CA PRO A 185 26.71 -22.38 5.09
C PRO A 185 27.57 -21.28 5.71
N VAL A 186 28.85 -21.58 5.90
CA VAL A 186 29.86 -20.61 6.39
C VAL A 186 29.93 -19.42 5.42
N GLY A 187 29.62 -18.21 5.92
CA GLY A 187 29.70 -16.95 5.17
C GLY A 187 28.36 -16.25 4.88
N LEU A 188 27.22 -16.82 5.28
CA LEU A 188 25.90 -16.16 5.21
C LEU A 188 25.51 -15.52 6.55
N LEU A 189 24.79 -14.40 6.48
CA LEU A 189 24.20 -13.75 7.65
C LEU A 189 23.18 -14.69 8.32
N PRO A 190 23.12 -14.74 9.67
CA PRO A 190 22.11 -15.50 10.39
C PRO A 190 20.69 -15.15 9.92
N LYS A 191 19.80 -16.13 9.77
CA LYS A 191 18.41 -15.84 9.42
C LYS A 191 17.69 -15.20 10.59
N SER A 192 17.00 -14.09 10.34
CA SER A 192 16.11 -13.50 11.35
C SER A 192 14.86 -14.37 11.52
N PRO A 193 14.42 -14.66 12.75
CA PRO A 193 13.11 -15.26 12.99
C PRO A 193 11.96 -14.29 12.73
N ILE A 194 12.26 -13.00 12.49
CA ILE A 194 11.28 -11.96 12.22
C ILE A 194 11.04 -11.84 10.72
N ALA A 195 9.79 -12.06 10.31
CA ALA A 195 9.30 -11.74 9.00
C ALA A 195 9.03 -10.24 8.90
N CYS A 196 9.99 -9.49 8.34
CA CYS A 196 9.81 -8.11 7.94
C CYS A 196 10.39 -7.84 6.55
N LYS A 197 9.98 -6.73 5.93
CA LYS A 197 10.64 -6.22 4.72
C LYS A 197 12.11 -5.88 5.03
N PRO A 198 13.05 -6.06 4.09
CA PRO A 198 12.87 -6.46 2.70
C PRO A 198 12.97 -7.97 2.47
N SER A 199 12.78 -8.84 3.47
CA SER A 199 12.90 -10.28 3.25
C SER A 199 11.82 -10.80 2.28
N GLU A 200 12.19 -11.71 1.37
CA GLU A 200 11.23 -12.33 0.46
C GLU A 200 10.15 -13.11 1.22
N ASN A 201 10.54 -13.80 2.29
CA ASN A 201 9.62 -14.53 3.18
C ASN A 201 8.49 -13.61 3.69
N ALA A 202 8.79 -12.40 4.14
CA ALA A 202 7.77 -11.46 4.61
C ALA A 202 6.78 -11.07 3.50
N PHE A 203 7.25 -10.86 2.27
CA PHE A 203 6.36 -10.61 1.12
C PHE A 203 5.47 -11.82 0.82
N GLN A 204 6.03 -13.03 0.79
CA GLN A 204 5.26 -14.24 0.51
C GLN A 204 4.19 -14.51 1.57
N GLN A 205 4.51 -14.31 2.85
CA GLN A 205 3.54 -14.42 3.94
C GLN A 205 2.44 -13.36 3.80
N ALA A 206 2.81 -12.10 3.55
CA ALA A 206 1.86 -11.02 3.32
C ALA A 206 0.92 -11.35 2.14
N PHE A 207 1.44 -11.90 1.05
CA PHE A 207 0.60 -12.28 -0.09
C PHE A 207 -0.38 -13.38 0.25
N LYS A 208 0.06 -14.39 0.98
CA LYS A 208 -0.82 -15.48 1.42
C LYS A 208 -1.92 -14.97 2.34
N MET A 209 -1.56 -14.17 3.34
CA MET A 209 -2.50 -13.67 4.34
C MET A 209 -3.58 -12.77 3.73
N ALA A 210 -3.18 -11.86 2.84
CA ALA A 210 -4.11 -10.93 2.21
C ALA A 210 -4.61 -11.40 0.84
N ASN A 211 -4.38 -12.67 0.46
CA ASN A 211 -4.77 -13.23 -0.84
C ASN A 211 -4.37 -12.32 -2.03
N ILE A 212 -3.11 -11.92 -2.09
CA ILE A 212 -2.55 -11.03 -3.11
C ILE A 212 -1.92 -11.84 -4.23
N ASN A 213 -2.31 -11.56 -5.48
CA ASN A 213 -1.54 -11.97 -6.65
C ASN A 213 -0.45 -10.93 -6.96
N PRO A 214 0.84 -11.22 -6.76
CA PRO A 214 1.88 -10.22 -6.96
C PRO A 214 1.93 -9.68 -8.40
N ARG A 215 1.65 -10.51 -9.40
CA ARG A 215 1.68 -10.10 -10.82
C ARG A 215 0.57 -9.11 -11.20
N LYS A 216 -0.49 -9.04 -10.39
CA LYS A 216 -1.61 -8.13 -10.55
C LYS A 216 -1.68 -7.08 -9.43
N THR A 217 -0.56 -6.84 -8.76
CA THR A 217 -0.49 -5.89 -7.64
C THR A 217 0.53 -4.79 -7.90
N LEU A 218 0.13 -3.56 -7.58
CA LEU A 218 1.05 -2.42 -7.51
C LEU A 218 1.51 -2.19 -6.07
N PHE A 219 2.81 -2.01 -5.88
CA PHE A 219 3.40 -1.73 -4.58
C PHE A 219 3.95 -0.31 -4.48
N PHE A 220 3.58 0.40 -3.41
CA PHE A 220 4.01 1.75 -3.07
C PHE A 220 4.87 1.70 -1.82
N ASP A 221 6.15 2.00 -1.96
CA ASP A 221 7.10 2.02 -0.84
C ASP A 221 8.24 2.99 -1.19
N ASN A 222 8.78 3.65 -0.17
CA ASN A 222 9.87 4.62 -0.27
C ASN A 222 11.26 3.98 -0.07
N SER A 223 11.34 2.77 0.50
CA SER A 223 12.58 2.02 0.70
C SER A 223 13.03 1.29 -0.56
N ILE A 224 14.23 1.63 -1.04
CA ILE A 224 14.85 1.00 -2.22
C ILE A 224 15.02 -0.52 -2.04
N HIS A 225 15.40 -0.95 -0.83
CA HIS A 225 15.57 -2.37 -0.52
C HIS A 225 14.24 -3.13 -0.61
N ASN A 226 13.16 -2.56 -0.07
CA ASN A 226 11.82 -3.14 -0.17
C ASN A 226 11.39 -3.25 -1.64
N ILE A 227 11.65 -2.20 -2.42
CA ILE A 227 11.36 -2.18 -3.85
C ILE A 227 12.15 -3.23 -4.65
N GLN A 228 13.41 -3.45 -4.31
CA GLN A 228 14.24 -4.47 -4.96
C GLN A 228 13.66 -5.86 -4.74
N THR A 229 13.38 -6.24 -3.49
CA THR A 229 12.75 -7.53 -3.19
C THR A 229 11.36 -7.65 -3.80
N ALA A 230 10.54 -6.62 -3.70
CA ALA A 230 9.19 -6.62 -4.28
C ALA A 230 9.19 -6.94 -5.79
N LYS A 231 10.19 -6.47 -6.54
CA LYS A 231 10.33 -6.83 -7.96
C LYS A 231 10.64 -8.31 -8.16
N LEU A 232 11.51 -8.87 -7.31
CA LEU A 232 11.87 -10.29 -7.38
C LEU A 232 10.66 -11.19 -7.09
N THR A 233 9.74 -10.74 -6.23
CA THR A 233 8.51 -11.46 -5.90
C THR A 233 7.37 -11.27 -6.92
N GLY A 234 7.60 -10.47 -7.98
CA GLY A 234 6.67 -10.29 -9.10
C GLY A 234 5.74 -9.08 -8.99
N LEU A 235 5.88 -8.24 -7.95
CA LEU A 235 5.11 -7.01 -7.82
C LEU A 235 5.49 -5.99 -8.90
N THR A 236 4.49 -5.25 -9.39
CA THR A 236 4.77 -4.03 -10.16
C THR A 236 4.98 -2.86 -9.22
N ILE A 237 5.99 -2.02 -9.47
CA ILE A 237 6.41 -1.00 -8.50
C ILE A 237 5.99 0.41 -8.91
N VAL A 238 5.54 1.20 -7.93
CA VAL A 238 5.46 2.65 -8.01
C VAL A 238 6.37 3.28 -6.96
N LEU A 239 7.46 3.89 -7.43
CA LEU A 239 8.38 4.64 -6.59
C LEU A 239 7.80 6.03 -6.27
N GLY A 240 7.63 6.30 -4.98
CA GLY A 240 7.69 7.66 -4.46
C GLY A 240 9.17 8.10 -4.41
N ARG A 241 9.52 9.27 -4.97
CA ARG A 241 10.90 9.76 -4.97
C ARG A 241 11.04 10.93 -3.98
N HIS A 242 12.05 10.88 -3.12
CA HIS A 242 12.76 12.07 -2.63
C HIS A 242 13.83 12.51 -3.65
N ASN A 243 14.18 13.79 -3.64
CA ASN A 243 15.29 14.41 -4.38
C ASN A 243 16.65 13.76 -4.07
N VAL A 244 16.96 12.63 -4.71
CA VAL A 244 18.34 12.14 -4.81
C VAL A 244 18.75 12.13 -6.27
N ARG A 245 19.67 13.02 -6.66
CA ARG A 245 20.49 12.88 -7.87
C ARG A 245 21.42 11.67 -7.66
N MET A 246 20.90 10.46 -7.79
CA MET A 246 21.73 9.27 -7.95
C MET A 246 22.10 9.16 -9.42
N ALA A 247 23.28 9.69 -9.74
CA ALA A 247 23.99 9.36 -10.96
C ALA A 247 24.43 7.89 -10.86
N TRP A 248 23.62 6.98 -11.42
CA TRP A 248 24.10 5.67 -11.84
C TRP A 248 23.59 5.39 -13.24
N THR A 249 24.55 5.27 -14.14
CA THR A 249 24.44 4.88 -15.54
C THR A 249 23.90 3.46 -15.64
N THR A 250 22.58 3.31 -15.73
CA THR A 250 21.92 2.14 -16.30
C THR A 250 20.59 2.62 -16.91
N PRO A 251 20.34 2.34 -18.21
CA PRO A 251 19.55 3.24 -19.04
C PRO A 251 18.06 3.20 -18.69
N TYR A 252 17.49 4.35 -18.32
CA TYR A 252 16.22 4.92 -18.79
C TYR A 252 14.94 4.04 -18.90
N ARG A 253 14.90 2.81 -18.37
CA ARG A 253 13.77 1.87 -18.61
C ARG A 253 12.74 1.76 -17.50
N VAL A 254 13.02 2.26 -16.28
CA VAL A 254 12.06 2.21 -15.15
C VAL A 254 11.17 3.46 -15.08
N TYR A 255 11.63 4.60 -15.61
CA TYR A 255 10.90 5.88 -15.54
C TYR A 255 9.88 6.07 -16.67
N THR A 256 10.01 5.30 -17.74
CA THR A 256 9.09 5.35 -18.90
C THR A 256 7.94 4.35 -18.80
N THR A 257 8.00 3.37 -17.90
CA THR A 257 6.98 2.31 -17.80
C THR A 257 5.66 2.87 -17.29
N LEU A 258 5.62 3.77 -16.30
CA LEU A 258 4.35 4.37 -15.84
C LEU A 258 3.74 5.35 -16.87
N GLY A 259 4.54 6.17 -17.56
CA GLY A 259 4.02 7.08 -18.59
C GLY A 259 3.54 6.36 -19.86
N LYS A 260 4.15 5.23 -20.21
CA LYS A 260 3.74 4.36 -21.33
C LYS A 260 2.66 3.35 -20.93
N GLN A 261 2.70 2.79 -19.71
CA GLN A 261 1.63 1.95 -19.16
C GLN A 261 0.35 2.78 -18.97
N CYS A 262 0.43 4.03 -18.48
CA CYS A 262 -0.72 4.94 -18.35
C CYS A 262 -1.48 5.18 -19.67
N ARG A 263 -0.83 5.00 -20.83
CA ARG A 263 -1.48 5.10 -22.14
C ARG A 263 -2.15 3.81 -22.61
N SER A 264 -1.85 2.66 -21.99
CA SER A 264 -2.36 1.33 -22.34
C SER A 264 -3.58 0.90 -21.51
N TYR A 265 -4.03 1.70 -20.54
CA TYR A 265 -5.21 1.37 -19.75
C TYR A 265 -6.48 1.73 -20.52
N GLY A 266 -7.37 0.75 -20.71
CA GLY A 266 -8.68 0.93 -21.36
C GLY A 266 -9.65 1.89 -20.67
N ASN A 267 -9.22 2.62 -19.63
CA ASN A 267 -10.02 3.67 -19.00
C ASN A 267 -9.10 4.83 -18.57
N ARG A 268 -9.09 5.94 -19.34
CA ARG A 268 -8.27 7.15 -19.08
C ARG A 268 -8.43 7.68 -17.64
N SER A 269 -9.58 7.47 -17.02
CA SER A 269 -9.88 7.96 -15.67
C SER A 269 -9.03 7.30 -14.58
N THR A 270 -8.91 5.96 -14.59
CA THR A 270 -8.15 5.23 -13.55
C THR A 270 -6.66 5.54 -13.62
N SER A 271 -6.09 5.65 -14.82
CA SER A 271 -4.67 6.01 -14.99
C SER A 271 -4.33 7.41 -14.50
N GLN A 272 -5.22 8.37 -14.74
CA GLN A 272 -5.07 9.73 -14.23
C GLN A 272 -5.14 9.76 -12.70
N LYS A 273 -6.07 9.01 -12.10
CA LYS A 273 -6.18 8.88 -10.64
C LYS A 273 -4.95 8.21 -10.01
N MET A 274 -4.43 7.16 -10.64
CA MET A 274 -3.17 6.51 -10.21
C MET A 274 -1.97 7.44 -10.33
N PHE A 275 -1.94 8.27 -11.38
CA PHE A 275 -0.94 9.33 -11.50
C PHE A 275 -1.09 10.39 -10.39
N SER A 276 -2.32 10.75 -10.02
CA SER A 276 -2.60 11.67 -8.90
C SER A 276 -2.18 11.08 -7.55
N VAL A 277 -2.42 9.78 -7.29
CA VAL A 277 -1.87 9.07 -6.11
C VAL A 277 -0.36 9.20 -6.11
N ARG A 278 0.30 8.81 -7.21
CA ARG A 278 1.75 8.88 -7.31
C ARG A 278 2.26 10.30 -7.06
N LYS A 279 1.65 11.32 -7.67
CA LYS A 279 2.05 12.72 -7.51
C LYS A 279 1.85 13.19 -6.06
N ARG A 280 0.74 12.82 -5.42
CA ARG A 280 0.48 13.18 -4.01
C ARG A 280 1.45 12.48 -3.07
N LEU A 281 1.74 11.19 -3.29
CA LEU A 281 2.77 10.46 -2.52
C LEU A 281 4.17 11.04 -2.76
N GLN A 282 4.50 11.43 -3.99
CA GLN A 282 5.77 12.12 -4.28
C GLN A 282 5.89 13.48 -3.58
N LEU A 283 4.80 14.25 -3.48
CA LEU A 283 4.79 15.51 -2.74
C LEU A 283 4.92 15.33 -1.22
N LYS A 284 4.54 14.17 -0.68
CA LYS A 284 4.81 13.82 0.72
C LYS A 284 6.26 13.40 0.93
N LEU A 285 6.92 12.95 -0.13
CA LEU A 285 8.34 12.63 -0.13
C LEU A 285 9.19 13.84 -0.54
N LEU A 286 8.78 15.06 -0.20
CA LEU A 286 9.56 16.29 -0.35
C LEU A 286 9.45 17.09 0.94
#